data_AF-A0A969TI47-F1
#
_entry.id   AF-A0A969TI47-F1
#
_cell.length_a   1.000
_cell.length_b   1.000
_cell.length_c   1.000
_cell.angle_alpha   90.00
_cell.angle_beta   90.00
_cell.angle_gamma   90.00
#
_symmetry.space_group_name_H-M   'P 1'
#
loop_
_entity.id
_entity.type
_entity.pdbx_description
1 polymer ?
#
loop_
_entity_poly.entity_id
_entity_poly.type
_entity_poly.pdbx_seq_one_letter_code
_entity_poly.pdbx_strand_id
1 'polypeptide(L)'
;MALLNRLKRFRKPLGIWLRSNHPQLYHKLIRIPLINKLRLGQIMRLHVDGMFVISDTHVLICGWFRSPMTPVTRIIAIAPDGEHITLTDHCYRYPRTDLARQYGPFRMLNMQDEGFFCLFSSKRPQKTTQPWVMRVQNATLTKTAIALPLSYEPWKTRDAILDALVGEPGTFDTTVFQHHIHPAFEQLQQQMHAGFRIKRVLQYGRPNATPDVSLIIVLDASVDGNAQIDQIQHQSVQFARDPAIQQSDIIYVLNIGQHSEMLAQYSRMFADLYQLPFRVVTLSQPVETSTARMIGIMLARGRLLFWLSAHMLPVTTGWLAAMVAFYDATPTIGVLGAKLLYEDESLHHAGLFFSPLSDTVAIHHWEIKTSFQGLHRNLPRANIARQVPAIGTDCFMVAQKRYQEAGRSKTLYCTDEGDGIDLCLRLQTLGYTHWYYPDVVLYYLNDQIKPIQPNHRTYTEWLLSQTFAHEIATVMHNLEPTSTT
;
A
#
# COMPACT_ATOMS: atom_id res chain seq x y z
N MET A 1 -28.83 -33.44 10.08
CA MET A 1 -28.17 -33.95 8.85
C MET A 1 -28.62 -33.22 7.59
N ALA A 2 -29.93 -33.03 7.33
CA ALA A 2 -30.42 -32.28 6.15
C ALA A 2 -30.05 -30.78 6.12
N LEU A 3 -30.01 -30.12 7.29
CA LEU A 3 -29.56 -28.71 7.43
C LEU A 3 -28.07 -28.53 7.09
N LEU A 4 -27.24 -29.52 7.43
CA LEU A 4 -25.79 -29.55 7.14
C LEU A 4 -25.50 -29.74 5.64
N ASN A 5 -26.34 -30.50 4.93
CA ASN A 5 -26.22 -30.65 3.48
C ASN A 5 -26.72 -29.42 2.71
N ARG A 6 -27.67 -28.64 3.26
CA ARG A 6 -28.05 -27.32 2.70
C ARG A 6 -26.94 -26.27 2.86
N LEU A 7 -26.23 -26.23 3.99
CA LEU A 7 -25.13 -25.27 4.23
C LEU A 7 -23.88 -25.50 3.37
N LYS A 8 -23.61 -26.74 2.92
CA LYS A 8 -22.48 -27.04 2.02
C LYS A 8 -22.62 -26.41 0.63
N ARG A 9 -23.85 -26.18 0.14
CA ARG A 9 -24.11 -25.55 -1.16
C ARG A 9 -23.91 -24.03 -1.19
N PHE A 10 -23.82 -23.37 -0.03
CA PHE A 10 -23.67 -21.91 0.07
C PHE A 10 -22.28 -21.45 0.51
N ARG A 11 -21.29 -22.34 0.65
CA ARG A 11 -19.95 -21.99 1.17
C ARG A 11 -19.21 -20.88 0.39
N LYS A 12 -19.32 -20.86 -0.94
CA LYS A 12 -18.71 -19.81 -1.77
C LYS A 12 -19.44 -18.46 -1.66
N PRO A 13 -20.77 -18.37 -1.87
CA PRO A 13 -21.47 -17.08 -1.76
C PRO A 13 -21.53 -16.54 -0.32
N LEU A 14 -21.61 -17.40 0.70
CA LEU A 14 -21.65 -16.97 2.10
C LEU A 14 -20.29 -16.43 2.59
N GLY A 15 -19.17 -17.01 2.14
CA GLY A 15 -17.83 -16.54 2.50
C GLY A 15 -17.50 -15.18 1.88
N ILE A 16 -17.96 -14.92 0.65
CA ILE A 16 -17.81 -13.63 -0.02
C ILE A 16 -18.73 -12.59 0.64
N TRP A 17 -19.99 -12.93 0.88
CA TRP A 17 -20.96 -12.04 1.54
C TRP A 17 -20.56 -11.69 2.98
N LEU A 18 -20.07 -12.66 3.76
CA LEU A 18 -19.56 -12.42 5.12
C LEU A 18 -18.28 -11.58 5.13
N ARG A 19 -17.39 -11.73 4.14
CA ARG A 19 -16.17 -10.91 4.02
C ARG A 19 -16.50 -9.46 3.73
N SER A 20 -17.53 -9.19 2.93
CA SER A 20 -17.96 -7.84 2.57
C SER A 20 -18.80 -7.14 3.65
N ASN A 21 -19.69 -7.87 4.35
CA ASN A 21 -20.68 -7.25 5.24
C ASN A 21 -20.44 -7.47 6.75
N HIS A 22 -19.73 -8.54 7.13
CA HIS A 22 -19.48 -8.86 8.55
C HIS A 22 -18.08 -9.48 8.76
N PRO A 23 -16.99 -8.70 8.57
CA PRO A 23 -15.61 -9.19 8.59
C PRO A 23 -15.21 -9.88 9.90
N GLN A 24 -15.77 -9.46 11.04
CA GLN A 24 -15.52 -10.11 12.34
C GLN A 24 -16.11 -11.52 12.44
N LEU A 25 -17.23 -11.80 11.75
CA LEU A 25 -17.83 -13.14 11.67
C LEU A 25 -17.10 -14.02 10.65
N TYR A 26 -16.60 -13.43 9.55
CA TYR A 26 -15.74 -14.11 8.59
C TYR A 26 -14.47 -14.66 9.25
N HIS A 27 -13.79 -13.86 10.09
CA HIS A 27 -12.62 -14.29 10.86
C HIS A 27 -12.92 -15.46 11.83
N LYS A 28 -14.12 -15.52 12.42
CA LYS A 28 -14.52 -16.60 13.35
C LYS A 28 -14.97 -17.90 12.66
N LEU A 29 -15.58 -17.82 11.48
CA LEU A 29 -16.29 -18.97 10.87
C LEU A 29 -15.52 -19.68 9.75
N ILE A 30 -14.55 -19.02 9.10
CA ILE A 30 -13.88 -19.55 7.89
C ILE A 30 -12.37 -19.73 8.07
N ARG A 31 -11.68 -18.91 8.90
CA ARG A 31 -10.22 -19.05 9.14
C ARG A 31 -9.82 -20.13 10.14
N ILE A 32 -10.75 -20.63 10.94
CA ILE A 32 -10.48 -21.73 11.86
C ILE A 32 -11.54 -22.80 11.67
N PRO A 33 -11.18 -24.08 11.48
CA PRO A 33 -12.16 -25.14 11.57
C PRO A 33 -12.70 -25.17 13.01
N LEU A 34 -13.85 -24.52 13.24
CA LEU A 34 -14.80 -24.94 14.25
C LEU A 34 -15.13 -26.39 13.93
N ILE A 35 -14.49 -27.34 14.62
CA ILE A 35 -15.05 -28.65 14.99
C ILE A 35 -14.03 -29.42 15.85
N ASN A 36 -14.55 -29.88 17.00
CA ASN A 36 -14.04 -30.82 18.00
C ASN A 36 -13.21 -30.27 19.18
N LYS A 37 -13.89 -30.20 20.33
CA LYS A 37 -13.33 -30.26 21.69
C LYS A 37 -12.30 -31.40 21.76
N LEU A 38 -11.11 -31.10 22.26
CA LEU A 38 -10.00 -32.04 22.42
C LEU A 38 -10.38 -33.21 23.34
N ARG A 39 -10.05 -34.44 22.94
CA ARG A 39 -9.70 -35.50 23.89
C ARG A 39 -8.19 -35.39 24.15
N LEU A 40 -7.78 -35.37 25.42
CA LEU A 40 -6.37 -35.42 25.80
C LEU A 40 -5.76 -36.72 25.27
N GLY A 41 -4.78 -36.61 24.36
CA GLY A 41 -4.04 -37.76 23.81
C GLY A 41 -3.73 -37.59 22.33
N GLN A 42 -2.70 -36.81 22.02
CA GLN A 42 -2.10 -36.61 20.69
C GLN A 42 -2.98 -35.95 19.62
N ILE A 43 -2.32 -35.42 18.59
CA ILE A 43 -2.73 -35.25 17.18
C ILE A 43 -2.20 -33.89 16.72
N MET A 44 -0.98 -33.93 16.19
CA MET A 44 -0.39 -32.87 15.38
C MET A 44 -1.42 -32.28 14.39
N ARG A 45 -1.40 -30.95 14.16
CA ARG A 45 -2.29 -30.25 13.23
C ARG A 45 -1.49 -29.47 12.19
N LEU A 46 -2.06 -29.30 11.01
CA LEU A 46 -1.53 -28.53 9.90
C LEU A 46 -2.69 -27.82 9.20
N HIS A 47 -2.49 -26.54 8.89
CA HIS A 47 -3.39 -25.72 8.11
C HIS A 47 -2.59 -24.84 7.16
N VAL A 48 -3.15 -24.57 5.99
CA VAL A 48 -2.58 -23.66 4.98
C VAL A 48 -3.53 -22.47 4.89
N ASP A 49 -3.04 -21.30 5.26
CA ASP A 49 -3.80 -20.05 5.22
C ASP A 49 -3.90 -19.52 3.78
N GLY A 50 -2.83 -19.70 3.00
CA GLY A 50 -2.77 -19.27 1.61
C GLY A 50 -1.59 -19.87 0.85
N MET A 51 -1.77 -20.01 -0.46
CA MET A 51 -0.74 -20.42 -1.41
C MET A 51 -0.84 -19.53 -2.63
N PHE A 52 0.22 -18.79 -2.95
CA PHE A 52 0.23 -17.74 -3.96
C PHE A 52 1.24 -18.09 -5.05
N VAL A 53 0.77 -18.10 -6.30
CA VAL A 53 1.65 -18.29 -7.46
C VAL A 53 2.32 -16.96 -7.75
N ILE A 54 3.64 -16.92 -7.61
CA ILE A 54 4.46 -15.72 -7.77
C ILE A 54 4.97 -15.60 -9.20
N SER A 55 5.45 -16.72 -9.75
CA SER A 55 5.86 -16.87 -11.15
C SER A 55 5.62 -18.31 -11.59
N ASP A 56 5.96 -18.65 -12.83
CA ASP A 56 5.80 -20.01 -13.34
C ASP A 56 6.51 -21.04 -12.45
N THR A 57 7.63 -20.68 -11.82
CA THR A 57 8.42 -21.59 -10.99
C THR A 57 8.40 -21.26 -9.51
N HIS A 58 7.97 -20.07 -9.09
CA HIS A 58 8.00 -19.68 -7.68
C HIS A 58 6.61 -19.63 -7.06
N VAL A 59 6.52 -20.19 -5.86
CA VAL A 59 5.29 -20.25 -5.09
C VAL A 59 5.59 -19.85 -3.65
N LEU A 60 4.67 -19.06 -3.09
CA LEU A 60 4.70 -18.66 -1.70
C LEU A 60 3.58 -19.38 -0.95
N ILE A 61 3.90 -20.04 0.15
CA ILE A 61 2.92 -20.71 1.01
C ILE A 61 3.00 -20.18 2.43
N CYS A 62 1.84 -20.00 3.05
CA CYS A 62 1.72 -19.59 4.45
C CYS A 62 0.66 -20.43 5.16
N GLY A 63 0.84 -20.59 6.46
CA GLY A 63 -0.05 -21.41 7.26
C GLY A 63 0.44 -21.56 8.68
N TRP A 64 -0.04 -22.61 9.34
CA TRP A 64 0.42 -22.96 10.67
C TRP A 64 0.38 -24.47 10.89
N PHE A 65 1.21 -24.95 11.79
CA PHE A 65 1.11 -26.31 12.31
C PHE A 65 1.46 -26.34 13.79
N ARG A 66 0.92 -27.35 14.48
CA ARG A 66 1.14 -27.56 15.91
C ARG A 66 1.48 -29.01 16.16
N SER A 67 2.63 -29.26 16.79
CA SER A 67 3.08 -30.60 17.18
C SER A 67 3.52 -30.57 18.65
N PRO A 68 2.59 -30.73 19.60
CA PRO A 68 2.85 -30.42 21.02
C PRO A 68 3.74 -31.44 21.73
N MET A 69 3.87 -32.67 21.21
CA MET A 69 4.62 -33.75 21.89
C MET A 69 5.98 -34.03 21.27
N THR A 70 6.16 -33.76 19.97
CA THR A 70 7.38 -34.09 19.23
C THR A 70 7.68 -32.99 18.20
N PRO A 71 8.94 -32.60 18.02
CA PRO A 71 9.31 -31.58 17.05
C PRO A 71 9.06 -32.06 15.63
N VAL A 72 8.68 -31.13 14.77
CA VAL A 72 8.56 -31.38 13.34
C VAL A 72 9.95 -31.50 12.74
N THR A 73 10.18 -32.58 12.00
CA THR A 73 11.47 -32.89 11.37
C THR A 73 11.46 -32.64 9.86
N ARG A 74 10.27 -32.67 9.23
CA ARG A 74 10.15 -32.41 7.79
C ARG A 74 8.88 -31.63 7.43
N ILE A 75 9.06 -30.65 6.57
CA ILE A 75 8.00 -29.90 5.91
C ILE A 75 8.18 -30.13 4.40
N ILE A 76 7.13 -30.59 3.71
CA ILE A 76 7.20 -30.99 2.30
C ILE A 76 5.98 -30.43 1.56
N ALA A 77 6.21 -29.67 0.50
CA ALA A 77 5.19 -29.35 -0.50
C ALA A 77 5.25 -30.38 -1.63
N ILE A 78 4.09 -30.90 -2.02
CA ILE A 78 3.94 -31.84 -3.12
C ILE A 78 3.15 -31.16 -4.22
N ALA A 79 3.80 -30.95 -5.36
CA ALA A 79 3.19 -30.33 -6.53
C ALA A 79 2.20 -31.29 -7.22
N PRO A 80 1.27 -30.77 -8.03
CA PRO A 80 0.26 -31.60 -8.71
C PRO A 80 0.84 -32.65 -9.67
N ASP A 81 2.05 -32.40 -10.17
CA ASP A 81 2.79 -33.32 -11.04
C ASP A 81 3.61 -34.37 -10.26
N GLY A 82 3.51 -34.36 -8.92
CA GLY A 82 4.20 -35.28 -8.02
C GLY A 82 5.59 -34.82 -7.57
N GLU A 83 6.04 -33.61 -7.92
CA GLU A 83 7.32 -33.10 -7.39
C GLU A 83 7.26 -32.92 -5.87
N HIS A 84 8.25 -33.47 -5.16
CA HIS A 84 8.42 -33.31 -3.72
C HIS A 84 9.47 -32.23 -3.44
N ILE A 85 9.06 -31.15 -2.75
CA ILE A 85 9.89 -30.02 -2.40
C ILE A 85 9.99 -29.95 -0.88
N THR A 86 11.21 -30.04 -0.34
CA THR A 86 11.44 -29.97 1.12
C THR A 86 11.61 -28.51 1.54
N LEU A 87 10.81 -28.07 2.50
CA LEU A 87 10.72 -26.67 2.95
C LEU A 87 11.27 -26.46 4.37
N THR A 88 11.72 -27.52 5.05
CA THR A 88 12.07 -27.49 6.48
C THR A 88 13.05 -26.36 6.85
N ASP A 89 14.11 -26.20 6.06
CA ASP A 89 15.18 -25.22 6.33
C ASP A 89 14.93 -23.86 5.68
N HIS A 90 13.82 -23.73 4.94
CA HIS A 90 13.46 -22.54 4.17
C HIS A 90 12.19 -21.85 4.67
N CYS A 91 11.50 -22.43 5.65
CA CYS A 91 10.31 -21.81 6.24
C CYS A 91 10.72 -20.82 7.33
N TYR A 92 10.37 -19.54 7.16
CA TYR A 92 10.29 -18.62 8.28
C TYR A 92 9.19 -19.06 9.23
N ARG A 93 9.50 -19.14 10.53
CA ARG A 93 8.58 -19.54 11.60
C ARG A 93 8.31 -18.33 12.49
N TYR A 94 7.07 -18.15 12.90
CA TYR A 94 6.67 -17.03 13.77
C TYR A 94 5.52 -17.40 14.72
N PRO A 95 5.35 -16.66 15.83
CA PRO A 95 4.32 -16.96 16.81
C PRO A 95 2.93 -16.56 16.29
N ARG A 96 1.92 -17.35 16.65
CA ARG A 96 0.52 -17.13 16.24
C ARG A 96 -0.35 -16.89 17.47
N THR A 97 -0.50 -15.62 17.84
CA THR A 97 -1.23 -15.21 19.06
C THR A 97 -2.72 -15.57 18.99
N ASP A 98 -3.30 -15.60 17.79
CA ASP A 98 -4.66 -16.08 17.51
C ASP A 98 -4.83 -17.56 17.90
N LEU A 99 -3.84 -18.39 17.59
CA LEU A 99 -3.85 -19.81 17.94
C LEU A 99 -3.63 -20.02 19.44
N ALA A 100 -2.76 -19.24 20.08
CA ALA A 100 -2.54 -19.30 21.52
C ALA A 100 -3.82 -18.99 22.32
N ARG A 101 -4.62 -18.00 21.88
CA ARG A 101 -5.92 -17.67 22.50
C ARG A 101 -6.93 -18.81 22.39
N GLN A 102 -6.91 -19.55 21.28
CA GLN A 102 -7.90 -20.57 21.00
C GLN A 102 -7.53 -21.96 21.56
N TYR A 103 -6.26 -22.34 21.44
CA TYR A 103 -5.77 -23.67 21.76
C TYR A 103 -4.94 -23.71 23.06
N GLY A 104 -4.82 -22.58 23.74
CA GLY A 104 -4.01 -22.42 24.95
C GLY A 104 -2.51 -22.27 24.65
N PRO A 105 -1.74 -21.72 25.61
CA PRO A 105 -0.33 -21.42 25.44
C PRO A 105 0.47 -22.68 25.11
N PHE A 106 1.31 -22.58 24.08
CA PHE A 106 2.28 -23.61 23.71
C PHE A 106 3.51 -23.45 24.62
N ARG A 107 3.59 -24.22 25.71
CA ARG A 107 4.56 -23.96 26.80
C ARG A 107 5.32 -25.16 27.34
N MET A 108 5.42 -26.28 26.61
CA MET A 108 6.17 -27.44 27.11
C MET A 108 7.59 -27.61 26.59
N LEU A 109 7.99 -27.01 25.45
CA LEU A 109 9.29 -27.32 24.83
C LEU A 109 9.83 -26.19 23.93
N ASN A 110 10.13 -24.98 24.44
CA ASN A 110 10.90 -23.92 23.73
C ASN A 110 10.56 -23.58 22.25
N MET A 111 9.50 -24.11 21.66
CA MET A 111 9.09 -23.90 20.28
C MET A 111 7.90 -22.96 20.33
N GLN A 112 8.13 -21.68 20.07
CA GLN A 112 7.09 -20.66 20.17
C GLN A 112 6.35 -20.44 18.85
N ASP A 113 6.90 -20.95 17.75
CA ASP A 113 6.46 -20.59 16.42
C ASP A 113 5.59 -21.69 15.81
N GLU A 114 4.28 -21.42 15.74
CA GLU A 114 3.28 -22.29 15.10
C GLU A 114 3.06 -21.88 13.64
N GLY A 115 3.19 -20.59 13.32
CA GLY A 115 3.06 -20.05 11.98
C GLY A 115 4.24 -20.43 11.09
N PHE A 116 4.01 -20.54 9.78
CA PHE A 116 5.07 -20.64 8.79
C PHE A 116 4.78 -19.79 7.57
N PHE A 117 5.86 -19.36 6.94
CA PHE A 117 5.85 -18.61 5.69
C PHE A 117 7.05 -19.06 4.85
N CYS A 118 6.83 -19.41 3.58
CA CYS A 118 7.90 -19.97 2.75
C CYS A 118 7.69 -19.59 1.29
N LEU A 119 8.64 -18.85 0.73
CA LEU A 119 8.84 -18.77 -0.71
C LEU A 119 9.74 -19.95 -1.13
N PHE A 120 9.37 -20.64 -2.20
CA PHE A 120 10.17 -21.73 -2.75
C PHE A 120 9.99 -21.85 -4.27
N SER A 121 10.90 -22.57 -4.92
CA SER A 121 10.84 -22.83 -6.35
C SER A 121 10.50 -24.30 -6.64
N SER A 122 9.76 -24.51 -7.71
CA SER A 122 9.52 -25.80 -8.34
C SER A 122 10.39 -25.93 -9.60
N LYS A 123 10.79 -27.16 -9.93
CA LYS A 123 11.54 -27.45 -11.16
C LYS A 123 10.71 -27.29 -12.42
N ARG A 124 9.38 -27.31 -12.32
CA ARG A 124 8.47 -27.26 -13.47
C ARG A 124 7.50 -26.09 -13.36
N PRO A 125 7.07 -25.51 -14.50
CA PRO A 125 6.03 -24.50 -14.54
C PRO A 125 4.75 -24.98 -13.88
N GLN A 126 4.21 -24.18 -12.96
CA GLN A 126 3.05 -24.51 -12.17
C GLN A 126 1.77 -24.00 -12.85
N LYS A 127 0.89 -24.92 -13.22
CA LYS A 127 -0.43 -24.57 -13.80
C LYS A 127 -1.41 -24.22 -12.69
N THR A 128 -2.02 -23.04 -12.80
CA THR A 128 -2.66 -22.26 -11.72
C THR A 128 -4.01 -22.76 -11.20
N THR A 129 -4.34 -24.06 -11.29
CA THR A 129 -5.68 -24.55 -10.88
C THR A 129 -5.71 -25.86 -10.11
N GLN A 130 -4.59 -26.59 -10.01
CA GLN A 130 -4.56 -27.89 -9.35
C GLN A 130 -4.12 -27.79 -7.88
N PRO A 131 -4.73 -28.58 -6.97
CA PRO A 131 -4.37 -28.57 -5.56
C PRO A 131 -2.97 -29.15 -5.33
N TRP A 132 -2.22 -28.47 -4.46
CA TRP A 132 -0.99 -28.99 -3.88
C TRP A 132 -1.28 -29.72 -2.58
N VAL A 133 -0.37 -30.62 -2.19
CA VAL A 133 -0.44 -31.30 -0.90
C VAL A 133 0.71 -30.83 -0.03
N MET A 134 0.40 -30.16 1.07
CA MET A 134 1.36 -29.84 2.12
C MET A 134 1.43 -30.99 3.11
N ARG A 135 2.63 -31.45 3.44
CA ARG A 135 2.87 -32.56 4.36
C ARG A 135 3.89 -32.16 5.42
N VAL A 136 3.55 -32.38 6.68
CA VAL A 136 4.43 -32.13 7.82
C VAL A 136 4.60 -33.42 8.63
N GLN A 137 5.83 -33.73 9.01
CA GLN A 137 6.20 -34.98 9.67
C GLN A 137 6.99 -34.72 10.95
N ASN A 138 6.76 -35.54 11.96
CA ASN A 138 7.60 -35.67 13.15
C ASN A 138 8.04 -37.15 13.30
N ALA A 139 8.72 -37.48 14.40
CA ALA A 139 9.21 -38.86 14.64
C ALA A 139 8.12 -39.95 14.68
N THR A 140 6.85 -39.58 14.87
CA THR A 140 5.74 -40.50 15.15
C THR A 140 4.54 -40.35 14.21
N LEU A 141 4.35 -39.18 13.59
CA LEU A 141 3.14 -38.80 12.88
C LEU A 141 3.47 -38.05 11.60
N THR A 142 2.61 -38.24 10.60
CA THR A 142 2.55 -37.45 9.37
C THR A 142 1.17 -36.81 9.27
N LYS A 143 1.13 -35.51 8.93
CA LYS A 143 -0.10 -34.78 8.64
C LYS A 143 -0.04 -34.13 7.28
N THR A 144 -1.17 -34.11 6.60
CA THR A 144 -1.33 -33.51 5.28
C THR A 144 -2.45 -32.48 5.27
N ALA A 145 -2.30 -31.46 4.43
CA ALA A 145 -3.30 -30.46 4.13
C ALA A 145 -3.29 -30.19 2.62
N ILE A 146 -4.45 -29.84 2.09
CA ILE A 146 -4.58 -29.44 0.68
C ILE A 146 -4.41 -27.92 0.62
N ALA A 147 -3.56 -27.46 -0.29
CA ALA A 147 -3.34 -26.05 -0.60
C ALA A 147 -3.85 -25.76 -2.02
N LEU A 148 -4.67 -24.74 -2.18
CA LEU A 148 -5.14 -24.32 -3.50
C LEU A 148 -4.33 -23.09 -3.93
N PRO A 149 -3.61 -23.15 -5.06
CA PRO A 149 -2.88 -22.00 -5.56
C PRO A 149 -3.86 -20.89 -5.93
N LEU A 150 -3.57 -19.70 -5.42
CA LEU A 150 -4.25 -18.45 -5.75
C LEU A 150 -3.39 -17.70 -6.76
N SER A 151 -4.02 -17.24 -7.84
CA SER A 151 -3.41 -16.40 -8.85
C SER A 151 -4.30 -15.19 -9.08
N TYR A 152 -3.77 -14.00 -8.82
CA TYR A 152 -4.40 -12.71 -9.05
C TYR A 152 -3.50 -11.85 -9.92
N GLU A 153 -4.00 -10.66 -10.31
CA GLU A 153 -3.12 -9.58 -10.79
C GLU A 153 -1.96 -9.36 -9.80
N PRO A 154 -0.73 -9.09 -10.26
CA PRO A 154 0.45 -9.06 -9.39
C PRO A 154 0.29 -8.19 -8.13
N TRP A 155 -0.26 -6.98 -8.26
CA TRP A 155 -0.51 -6.09 -7.12
C TRP A 155 -1.50 -6.66 -6.10
N LYS A 156 -2.59 -7.31 -6.55
CA LYS A 156 -3.54 -7.99 -5.65
C LYS A 156 -2.91 -9.17 -4.95
N THR A 157 -1.98 -9.86 -5.62
CA THR A 157 -1.21 -10.94 -5.02
C THR A 157 -0.32 -10.39 -3.90
N ARG A 158 0.32 -9.22 -4.07
CA ARG A 158 1.10 -8.56 -3.02
C ARG A 158 0.26 -8.23 -1.79
N ASP A 159 -0.90 -7.60 -1.99
CA ASP A 159 -1.83 -7.27 -0.90
C ASP A 159 -2.27 -8.55 -0.17
N ALA A 160 -2.64 -9.59 -0.91
CA ALA A 160 -3.08 -10.85 -0.33
C ALA A 160 -1.97 -11.58 0.46
N ILE A 161 -0.71 -11.43 0.05
CA ILE A 161 0.46 -11.98 0.77
C ILE A 161 0.64 -11.27 2.12
N LEU A 162 0.51 -9.94 2.16
CA LEU A 162 0.63 -9.17 3.40
C LEU A 162 -0.59 -9.39 4.31
N ASP A 163 -1.80 -9.49 3.76
CA ASP A 163 -3.04 -9.84 4.47
C ASP A 163 -3.01 -11.26 5.08
N ALA A 164 -2.15 -12.13 4.56
CA ALA A 164 -1.95 -13.48 5.05
C ALA A 164 -0.96 -13.56 6.24
N LEU A 165 -0.13 -12.53 6.46
CA LEU A 165 0.68 -12.44 7.67
C LEU A 165 -0.21 -12.17 8.89
N VAL A 166 -0.27 -13.12 9.82
CA VAL A 166 -1.10 -13.04 11.03
C VAL A 166 -0.22 -12.81 12.25
N GLY A 167 -0.21 -11.59 12.77
CA GLY A 167 0.59 -11.25 13.94
C GLY A 167 0.36 -9.81 14.35
N GLU A 168 0.94 -9.40 15.48
CA GLU A 168 0.96 -7.97 15.81
C GLU A 168 1.97 -7.27 14.89
N PRO A 169 1.61 -6.15 14.25
CA PRO A 169 2.53 -5.38 13.41
C PRO A 169 3.80 -5.03 14.19
N GLY A 170 4.97 -5.13 13.54
CA GLY A 170 6.26 -4.91 14.20
C GLY A 170 6.79 -6.10 15.03
N THR A 171 6.05 -7.20 15.17
CA THR A 171 6.54 -8.43 15.84
C THR A 171 7.23 -9.43 14.90
N PHE A 172 7.21 -9.15 13.59
CA PHE A 172 7.88 -9.97 12.60
C PHE A 172 9.37 -9.62 12.55
N ASP A 173 10.22 -10.63 12.53
CA ASP A 173 11.63 -10.48 12.21
C ASP A 173 11.78 -10.00 10.75
N THR A 174 12.76 -9.14 10.50
CA THR A 174 13.07 -8.63 9.15
C THR A 174 13.45 -9.75 8.18
N THR A 175 13.85 -10.93 8.67
CA THR A 175 14.16 -12.10 7.84
C THR A 175 12.99 -12.55 6.97
N VAL A 176 11.73 -12.41 7.41
CA VAL A 176 10.56 -12.77 6.60
C VAL A 176 10.45 -11.86 5.38
N PHE A 177 10.70 -10.56 5.58
CA PHE A 177 10.67 -9.59 4.50
C PHE A 177 11.85 -9.81 3.56
N GLN A 178 13.05 -9.98 4.10
CA GLN A 178 14.28 -10.14 3.32
C GLN A 178 14.29 -11.43 2.47
N HIS A 179 13.87 -12.57 3.03
CA HIS A 179 14.07 -13.87 2.37
C HIS A 179 12.82 -14.43 1.70
N HIS A 180 11.62 -13.91 2.00
CA HIS A 180 10.37 -14.46 1.46
C HIS A 180 9.49 -13.44 0.77
N ILE A 181 9.18 -12.32 1.41
CA ILE A 181 8.20 -11.37 0.88
C ILE A 181 8.80 -10.47 -0.20
N HIS A 182 9.94 -9.83 0.09
CA HIS A 182 10.58 -8.93 -0.88
C HIS A 182 11.01 -9.67 -2.16
N PRO A 183 11.67 -10.84 -2.11
CA PRO A 183 11.99 -11.58 -3.34
C PRO A 183 10.76 -12.01 -4.13
N ALA A 184 9.65 -12.34 -3.45
CA ALA A 184 8.38 -12.63 -4.12
C ALA A 184 7.84 -11.39 -4.83
N PHE A 185 7.94 -10.22 -4.20
CA PHE A 185 7.46 -8.96 -4.78
C PHE A 185 8.30 -8.51 -5.97
N GLU A 186 9.62 -8.67 -5.93
CA GLU A 186 10.49 -8.39 -7.08
C GLU A 186 10.09 -9.22 -8.31
N GLN A 187 9.75 -10.50 -8.12
CA GLN A 187 9.29 -11.36 -9.21
C GLN A 187 7.92 -10.94 -9.76
N LEU A 188 6.98 -10.59 -8.87
CA LEU A 188 5.67 -10.05 -9.27
C LEU A 188 5.84 -8.75 -10.06
N GLN A 189 6.76 -7.89 -9.62
CA GLN A 189 7.06 -6.62 -10.29
C GLN A 189 7.65 -6.80 -11.69
N GLN A 190 8.57 -7.77 -11.87
CA GLN A 190 9.12 -8.07 -13.19
C GLN A 190 8.04 -8.45 -14.21
N GLN A 191 6.95 -9.09 -13.76
CA GLN A 191 5.80 -9.40 -14.61
C GLN A 191 4.96 -8.16 -14.95
N MET A 192 4.88 -7.17 -14.04
CA MET A 192 4.14 -5.92 -14.25
C MET A 192 4.81 -4.98 -15.25
N HIS A 193 6.13 -5.06 -15.42
CA HIS A 193 6.86 -4.25 -16.40
C HIS A 193 6.49 -4.58 -17.86
N ALA A 194 5.74 -5.67 -18.12
CA ALA A 194 5.18 -6.00 -19.42
C ALA A 194 3.92 -5.16 -19.75
N GLY A 195 4.13 -3.87 -20.00
CA GLY A 195 3.24 -3.02 -20.81
C GLY A 195 1.90 -2.65 -20.18
N PHE A 196 1.87 -1.56 -19.40
CA PHE A 196 0.63 -0.80 -19.23
C PHE A 196 0.25 -0.12 -20.55
N ARG A 197 -1.04 -0.03 -20.86
CA ARG A 197 -1.52 0.67 -22.07
C ARG A 197 -2.52 1.74 -21.69
N ILE A 198 -2.30 2.95 -22.19
CA ILE A 198 -3.31 4.00 -22.18
C ILE A 198 -4.39 3.57 -23.16
N LYS A 199 -5.61 3.33 -22.67
CA LYS A 199 -6.76 2.98 -23.52
C LYS A 199 -7.24 4.19 -24.29
N ARG A 200 -7.32 5.34 -23.62
CA ARG A 200 -7.85 6.59 -24.19
C ARG A 200 -7.39 7.80 -23.39
N VAL A 201 -7.17 8.91 -24.07
CA VAL A 201 -7.02 10.24 -23.46
C VAL A 201 -8.11 11.13 -24.05
N LEU A 202 -8.93 11.74 -23.19
CA LEU A 202 -9.97 12.68 -23.61
C LEU A 202 -9.67 14.05 -23.03
N GLN A 203 -9.52 15.05 -23.89
CA GLN A 203 -9.42 16.45 -23.51
C GLN A 203 -10.82 17.08 -23.48
N TYR A 204 -11.12 17.81 -22.41
CA TYR A 204 -12.31 18.61 -22.25
C TYR A 204 -11.93 20.09 -22.10
N GLY A 205 -12.71 20.99 -22.69
CA GLY A 205 -12.35 22.40 -22.80
C GLY A 205 -11.08 22.63 -23.64
N ARG A 206 -10.64 23.90 -23.71
CA ARG A 206 -9.42 24.29 -24.41
C ARG A 206 -8.24 24.32 -23.43
N PRO A 207 -7.23 23.45 -23.58
CA PRO A 207 -6.09 23.44 -22.66
C PRO A 207 -5.21 24.67 -22.84
N ASN A 208 -4.55 25.11 -21.76
CA ASN A 208 -3.42 26.02 -21.89
C ASN A 208 -2.29 25.34 -22.68
N ALA A 209 -1.67 26.08 -23.60
CA ALA A 209 -0.56 25.60 -24.43
C ALA A 209 0.74 25.49 -23.64
N THR A 210 0.97 26.42 -22.69
CA THR A 210 2.19 26.53 -21.89
C THR A 210 1.83 26.63 -20.40
N PRO A 211 1.25 25.55 -19.82
CA PRO A 211 0.90 25.52 -18.40
C PRO A 211 2.17 25.58 -17.55
N ASP A 212 2.14 26.32 -16.44
CA ASP A 212 3.26 26.34 -15.50
C ASP A 212 3.27 25.09 -14.60
N VAL A 213 2.07 24.65 -14.21
CA VAL A 213 1.82 23.50 -13.34
C VAL A 213 1.00 22.45 -14.09
N SER A 214 1.39 21.18 -13.96
CA SER A 214 0.54 20.03 -14.28
C SER A 214 0.04 19.38 -12.99
N LEU A 215 -1.28 19.34 -12.81
CA LEU A 215 -1.92 18.64 -11.69
C LEU A 215 -2.19 17.19 -12.10
N ILE A 216 -1.67 16.25 -11.32
CA ILE A 216 -1.85 14.81 -11.52
C ILE A 216 -2.73 14.26 -10.39
N ILE A 217 -3.93 13.85 -10.76
CA ILE A 217 -4.95 13.36 -9.82
C ILE A 217 -5.32 11.93 -10.22
N VAL A 218 -5.01 10.96 -9.37
CA VAL A 218 -5.37 9.55 -9.60
C VAL A 218 -6.75 9.30 -9.01
N LEU A 219 -7.67 8.78 -9.82
CA LEU A 219 -9.00 8.37 -9.40
C LEU A 219 -8.96 6.89 -9.02
N ASP A 220 -9.35 6.59 -7.79
CA ASP A 220 -9.32 5.24 -7.23
C ASP A 220 -10.43 4.36 -7.86
N ALA A 221 -10.04 3.17 -8.31
CA ALA A 221 -10.93 2.21 -8.95
C ALA A 221 -11.65 1.26 -8.00
N SER A 222 -11.31 1.31 -6.71
CA SER A 222 -11.98 0.53 -5.66
C SER A 222 -13.27 1.17 -5.16
N VAL A 223 -13.58 2.39 -5.62
CA VAL A 223 -14.80 3.11 -5.29
C VAL A 223 -15.79 2.94 -6.45
N ASP A 224 -17.09 2.82 -6.13
CA ASP A 224 -18.15 2.75 -7.13
C ASP A 224 -18.00 3.88 -8.17
N GLY A 225 -18.28 3.61 -9.44
CA GLY A 225 -18.04 4.56 -10.54
C GLY A 225 -18.72 5.93 -10.36
N ASN A 226 -19.76 6.01 -9.54
CA ASN A 226 -20.42 7.27 -9.15
C ASN A 226 -19.50 8.16 -8.30
N ALA A 227 -18.73 7.58 -7.37
CA ALA A 227 -17.84 8.37 -6.51
C ALA A 227 -16.71 9.05 -7.30
N GLN A 228 -16.25 8.44 -8.40
CA GLN A 228 -15.26 9.03 -9.29
C GLN A 228 -15.82 10.26 -10.01
N ILE A 229 -17.10 10.23 -10.38
CA ILE A 229 -17.81 11.36 -10.95
C ILE A 229 -17.91 12.47 -9.90
N ASP A 230 -18.30 12.13 -8.67
CA ASP A 230 -18.43 13.08 -7.56
C ASP A 230 -17.08 13.75 -7.24
N GLN A 231 -15.97 13.01 -7.23
CA GLN A 231 -14.62 13.55 -7.04
C GLN A 231 -14.27 14.60 -8.09
N ILE A 232 -14.45 14.29 -9.39
CA ILE A 232 -14.20 15.26 -10.47
C ILE A 232 -15.13 16.47 -10.31
N GLN A 233 -16.41 16.24 -9.96
CA GLN A 233 -17.38 17.32 -9.78
C GLN A 233 -16.97 18.27 -8.65
N HIS A 234 -16.70 17.74 -7.46
CA HIS A 234 -16.33 18.54 -6.29
C HIS A 234 -15.05 19.33 -6.53
N GLN A 235 -14.02 18.69 -7.12
CA GLN A 235 -12.79 19.39 -7.47
C GLN A 235 -13.03 20.44 -8.56
N SER A 236 -13.83 20.15 -9.59
CA SER A 236 -14.16 21.14 -10.62
C SER A 236 -14.83 22.38 -10.07
N VAL A 237 -15.77 22.22 -9.12
CA VAL A 237 -16.44 23.34 -8.43
C VAL A 237 -15.43 24.20 -7.67
N GLN A 238 -14.54 23.58 -6.90
CA GLN A 238 -13.55 24.30 -6.09
C GLN A 238 -12.47 24.97 -6.94
N PHE A 239 -12.09 24.32 -8.04
CA PHE A 239 -11.03 24.77 -8.95
C PHE A 239 -11.49 25.87 -9.91
N ALA A 240 -12.78 25.91 -10.26
CA ALA A 240 -13.32 26.83 -11.25
C ALA A 240 -13.01 28.31 -10.98
N ARG A 241 -12.84 28.69 -9.71
CA ARG A 241 -12.60 30.08 -9.29
C ARG A 241 -11.13 30.44 -9.06
N ASP A 242 -10.22 29.48 -9.20
CA ASP A 242 -8.79 29.71 -8.98
C ASP A 242 -8.07 30.04 -10.31
N PRO A 243 -7.55 31.27 -10.49
CA PRO A 243 -6.93 31.67 -11.76
C PRO A 243 -5.70 30.85 -12.13
N ALA A 244 -4.89 30.42 -11.15
CA ALA A 244 -3.71 29.61 -11.42
C ALA A 244 -4.11 28.20 -11.88
N ILE A 245 -5.18 27.64 -11.29
CA ILE A 245 -5.72 26.35 -11.70
C ILE A 245 -6.31 26.42 -13.12
N GLN A 246 -7.02 27.50 -13.48
CA GLN A 246 -7.54 27.67 -14.84
C GLN A 246 -6.43 27.68 -15.92
N GLN A 247 -5.22 28.11 -15.56
CA GLN A 247 -4.05 28.09 -16.45
C GLN A 247 -3.24 26.79 -16.37
N SER A 248 -3.61 25.88 -15.47
CA SER A 248 -2.86 24.64 -15.24
C SER A 248 -3.31 23.51 -16.16
N ASP A 249 -2.47 22.49 -16.27
CA ASP A 249 -2.76 21.26 -17.00
C ASP A 249 -3.26 20.18 -16.04
N ILE A 250 -4.58 20.03 -15.95
CA ILE A 250 -5.22 19.09 -15.02
C ILE A 250 -5.39 17.73 -15.69
N ILE A 251 -4.83 16.70 -15.07
CA ILE A 251 -4.80 15.32 -15.56
C ILE A 251 -5.43 14.39 -14.53
N TYR A 252 -6.64 13.94 -14.81
CA TYR A 252 -7.27 12.85 -14.06
C TYR A 252 -6.85 11.52 -14.67
N VAL A 253 -6.26 10.64 -13.88
CA VAL A 253 -5.89 9.27 -14.29
C VAL A 253 -6.89 8.29 -13.70
N LEU A 254 -7.72 7.70 -14.56
CA LEU A 254 -8.74 6.72 -14.19
C LEU A 254 -8.14 5.31 -14.21
N ASN A 255 -7.94 4.75 -13.02
CA ASN A 255 -7.29 3.46 -12.80
C ASN A 255 -8.23 2.24 -12.91
N ILE A 256 -9.10 2.23 -13.95
CA ILE A 256 -10.35 1.48 -14.12
C ILE A 256 -11.57 2.25 -13.60
N GLY A 257 -12.60 2.32 -14.45
CA GLY A 257 -13.97 2.62 -14.05
C GLY A 257 -14.93 1.70 -14.78
N GLN A 258 -15.84 1.06 -14.04
CA GLN A 258 -17.12 0.69 -14.64
C GLN A 258 -17.83 2.00 -15.02
N HIS A 259 -18.55 2.05 -16.14
CA HIS A 259 -19.21 3.27 -16.64
C HIS A 259 -18.31 4.38 -17.23
N SER A 260 -17.22 4.01 -17.93
CA SER A 260 -16.34 4.99 -18.61
C SER A 260 -17.04 5.93 -19.60
N GLU A 261 -18.22 5.55 -20.11
CA GLU A 261 -19.05 6.40 -20.97
C GLU A 261 -19.80 7.47 -20.17
N MET A 262 -20.40 7.08 -19.04
CA MET A 262 -21.09 8.00 -18.13
C MET A 262 -20.10 9.04 -17.58
N LEU A 263 -18.95 8.60 -17.08
CA LEU A 263 -17.88 9.50 -16.63
C LEU A 263 -17.48 10.48 -17.74
N ALA A 264 -17.40 10.01 -19.00
CA ALA A 264 -17.04 10.87 -20.12
C ALA A 264 -18.11 11.92 -20.46
N GLN A 265 -19.39 11.59 -20.28
CA GLN A 265 -20.51 12.52 -20.44
C GLN A 265 -20.52 13.58 -19.34
N TYR A 266 -20.43 13.17 -18.07
CA TYR A 266 -20.36 14.09 -16.94
C TYR A 266 -19.12 14.98 -17.00
N SER A 267 -17.96 14.43 -17.39
CA SER A 267 -16.74 15.23 -17.57
C SER A 267 -16.91 16.35 -18.59
N ARG A 268 -17.63 16.10 -19.70
CA ARG A 268 -17.95 17.15 -20.68
C ARG A 268 -18.84 18.21 -20.06
N MET A 269 -19.91 17.79 -19.40
CA MET A 269 -20.83 18.71 -18.72
C MET A 269 -20.11 19.58 -17.68
N PHE A 270 -19.21 19.00 -16.87
CA PHE A 270 -18.43 19.74 -15.88
C PHE A 270 -17.46 20.74 -16.51
N ALA A 271 -16.72 20.34 -17.56
CA ALA A 271 -15.82 21.24 -18.26
C ALA A 271 -16.57 22.43 -18.88
N ASP A 272 -17.75 22.20 -19.45
CA ASP A 272 -18.58 23.25 -20.04
C ASP A 272 -19.26 24.12 -18.97
N LEU A 273 -19.75 23.55 -17.87
CA LEU A 273 -20.42 24.28 -16.80
C LEU A 273 -19.44 25.14 -16.00
N TYR A 274 -18.30 24.58 -15.63
CA TYR A 274 -17.29 25.24 -14.79
C TYR A 274 -16.23 25.98 -15.60
N GLN A 275 -16.27 25.88 -16.93
CA GLN A 275 -15.28 26.47 -17.85
C GLN A 275 -13.84 26.10 -17.49
N LEU A 276 -13.65 24.87 -16.99
CA LEU A 276 -12.38 24.37 -16.50
C LEU A 276 -11.84 23.31 -17.47
N PRO A 277 -10.72 23.56 -18.17
CA PRO A 277 -10.13 22.57 -19.05
C PRO A 277 -9.38 21.50 -18.26
N PHE A 278 -9.67 20.24 -18.54
CA PHE A 278 -8.97 19.10 -17.97
C PHE A 278 -9.00 17.91 -18.92
N ARG A 279 -8.15 16.91 -18.66
CA ARG A 279 -8.15 15.66 -19.41
C ARG A 279 -8.31 14.45 -18.51
N VAL A 280 -8.99 13.45 -19.04
CA VAL A 280 -9.18 12.16 -18.39
C VAL A 280 -8.40 11.11 -19.18
N VAL A 281 -7.49 10.43 -18.49
CA VAL A 281 -6.64 9.36 -19.01
C VAL A 281 -7.18 8.04 -18.49
N THR A 282 -7.69 7.20 -19.39
CA THR A 282 -8.22 5.88 -19.04
C THR A 282 -7.18 4.80 -19.32
N LEU A 283 -6.89 3.98 -18.32
CA LEU A 283 -5.97 2.84 -18.46
C LEU A 283 -6.71 1.60 -19.01
N SER A 284 -5.99 0.73 -19.71
CA SER A 284 -6.56 -0.50 -20.27
C SER A 284 -6.81 -1.59 -19.23
N GLN A 285 -6.11 -1.51 -18.10
CA GLN A 285 -6.08 -2.50 -17.03
C GLN A 285 -5.78 -1.81 -15.68
N PRO A 286 -6.08 -2.45 -14.55
CA PRO A 286 -5.83 -1.87 -13.25
C PRO A 286 -4.33 -1.92 -12.96
N VAL A 287 -3.81 -0.85 -12.38
CA VAL A 287 -2.42 -0.77 -11.93
C VAL A 287 -2.38 -0.25 -10.50
N GLU A 288 -1.20 -0.24 -9.89
CA GLU A 288 -1.02 0.42 -8.60
C GLU A 288 -1.11 1.96 -8.74
N THR A 289 -1.51 2.65 -7.66
CA THR A 289 -1.60 4.12 -7.62
C THR A 289 -0.31 4.79 -8.10
N SER A 290 0.84 4.23 -7.68
CA SER A 290 2.19 4.59 -8.10
C SER A 290 2.34 4.68 -9.62
N THR A 291 1.91 3.60 -10.30
CA THR A 291 1.98 3.44 -11.74
C THR A 291 0.99 4.36 -12.45
N ALA A 292 -0.23 4.50 -11.93
CA ALA A 292 -1.21 5.43 -12.48
C ALA A 292 -0.71 6.88 -12.40
N ARG A 293 -0.15 7.29 -11.27
CA ARG A 293 0.45 8.62 -11.06
C ARG A 293 1.58 8.87 -12.04
N MET A 294 2.47 7.90 -12.19
CA MET A 294 3.57 7.95 -13.15
C MET A 294 3.08 8.12 -14.59
N ILE A 295 1.99 7.45 -14.99
CA ILE A 295 1.37 7.66 -16.31
C ILE A 295 0.88 9.10 -16.47
N GLY A 296 0.28 9.68 -15.43
CA GLY A 296 -0.08 11.09 -15.41
C GLY A 296 1.14 12.01 -15.58
N ILE A 297 2.23 11.74 -14.85
CA ILE A 297 3.49 12.50 -14.94
C ILE A 297 4.08 12.45 -16.35
N MET A 298 4.05 11.30 -17.02
CA MET A 298 4.56 11.19 -18.41
C MET A 298 3.78 12.05 -19.40
N LEU A 299 2.52 12.35 -19.10
CA LEU A 299 1.67 13.19 -19.93
C LEU A 299 1.79 14.68 -19.57
N ALA A 300 2.32 15.01 -18.39
CA ALA A 300 2.43 16.37 -17.86
C ALA A 300 3.28 17.29 -18.74
N ARG A 301 2.86 18.56 -18.81
CA ARG A 301 3.46 19.60 -19.65
C ARG A 301 4.04 20.77 -18.84
N GLY A 302 3.66 20.92 -17.58
CA GLY A 302 4.14 21.99 -16.71
C GLY A 302 5.54 21.75 -16.17
N ARG A 303 6.27 22.83 -15.88
CA ARG A 303 7.58 22.76 -15.22
C ARG A 303 7.48 22.27 -13.77
N LEU A 304 6.33 22.45 -13.14
CA LEU A 304 5.99 21.94 -11.81
C LEU A 304 4.97 20.79 -11.96
N LEU A 305 5.30 19.65 -11.35
CA LEU A 305 4.41 18.52 -11.19
C LEU A 305 3.74 18.65 -9.82
N PHE A 306 2.42 18.61 -9.80
CA PHE A 306 1.64 18.67 -8.56
C PHE A 306 0.80 17.42 -8.42
N TRP A 307 1.15 16.55 -7.48
CA TRP A 307 0.32 15.39 -7.14
C TRP A 307 -0.74 15.83 -6.13
N LEU A 308 -1.99 15.60 -6.48
CA LEU A 308 -3.11 15.96 -5.64
C LEU A 308 -4.05 14.77 -5.52
N SER A 309 -4.35 14.38 -4.28
CA SER A 309 -5.35 13.34 -4.02
C SER A 309 -6.72 13.81 -4.47
N ALA A 310 -7.53 12.89 -5.02
CA ALA A 310 -8.91 13.17 -5.43
C ALA A 310 -9.82 13.55 -4.25
N HIS A 311 -9.36 13.29 -3.02
CA HIS A 311 -10.06 13.61 -1.76
C HIS A 311 -9.67 14.98 -1.18
N MET A 312 -8.72 15.69 -1.79
CA MET A 312 -8.24 16.97 -1.29
C MET A 312 -8.99 18.13 -1.94
N LEU A 313 -9.56 19.01 -1.11
CA LEU A 313 -10.20 20.26 -1.54
C LEU A 313 -9.52 21.47 -0.88
N PRO A 314 -9.18 22.52 -1.63
CA PRO A 314 -8.58 23.73 -1.08
C PRO A 314 -9.57 24.54 -0.24
N VAL A 315 -9.07 25.18 0.82
CA VAL A 315 -9.88 26.06 1.69
C VAL A 315 -10.13 27.42 1.05
N THR A 316 -9.13 27.95 0.34
CA THR A 316 -9.17 29.30 -0.22
C THR A 316 -8.78 29.30 -1.70
N THR A 317 -9.31 30.24 -2.46
CA THR A 317 -8.83 30.52 -3.83
C THR A 317 -7.43 31.16 -3.79
N GLY A 318 -6.66 31.02 -4.86
CA GLY A 318 -5.28 31.51 -4.96
C GLY A 318 -4.25 30.57 -4.31
N TRP A 319 -4.66 29.40 -3.82
CA TRP A 319 -3.81 28.46 -3.11
C TRP A 319 -2.66 27.94 -3.98
N LEU A 320 -2.93 27.66 -5.26
CA LEU A 320 -1.89 27.15 -6.16
C LEU A 320 -0.86 28.22 -6.48
N ALA A 321 -1.30 29.48 -6.70
CA ALA A 321 -0.39 30.60 -6.91
C ALA A 321 0.53 30.82 -5.70
N ALA A 322 -0.02 30.70 -4.47
CA ALA A 322 0.76 30.80 -3.24
C ALA A 322 1.80 29.66 -3.11
N MET A 323 1.43 28.43 -3.45
CA MET A 323 2.37 27.30 -3.51
C MET A 323 3.52 27.58 -4.50
N VAL A 324 3.19 27.97 -5.73
CA VAL A 324 4.17 28.27 -6.78
C VAL A 324 5.12 29.40 -6.36
N ALA A 325 4.57 30.50 -5.81
CA ALA A 325 5.36 31.63 -5.35
C ALA A 325 6.35 31.24 -4.25
N PHE A 326 5.92 30.44 -3.26
CA PHE A 326 6.80 29.96 -2.20
C PHE A 326 7.90 29.02 -2.76
N TYR A 327 7.53 28.16 -3.71
CA TYR A 327 8.46 27.24 -4.36
C TYR A 327 9.56 27.99 -5.12
N ASP A 328 9.18 29.00 -5.91
CA ASP A 328 10.12 29.79 -6.70
C ASP A 328 11.00 30.71 -5.85
N ALA A 329 10.45 31.24 -4.75
CA ALA A 329 11.20 32.05 -3.79
C ALA A 329 12.23 31.26 -2.99
N THR A 330 12.20 29.92 -3.02
CA THR A 330 13.05 29.06 -2.19
C THR A 330 13.88 28.11 -3.07
N PRO A 331 15.12 28.51 -3.47
CA PRO A 331 15.87 27.86 -4.54
C PRO A 331 16.20 26.37 -4.34
N THR A 332 16.17 25.86 -3.11
CA THR A 332 16.60 24.49 -2.76
C THR A 332 15.46 23.50 -2.53
N ILE A 333 14.20 23.88 -2.77
CA ILE A 333 13.06 22.99 -2.48
C ILE A 333 13.05 21.75 -3.37
N GLY A 334 13.26 20.57 -2.81
CA GLY A 334 13.01 19.31 -3.50
C GLY A 334 11.52 19.08 -3.69
N VAL A 335 10.75 19.18 -2.59
CA VAL A 335 9.31 18.95 -2.58
C VAL A 335 8.64 19.94 -1.65
N LEU A 336 7.49 20.49 -2.05
CA LEU A 336 6.64 21.35 -1.23
C LEU A 336 5.30 20.65 -0.95
N GLY A 337 4.89 20.64 0.31
CA GLY A 337 3.56 20.22 0.73
C GLY A 337 2.82 21.31 1.53
N ALA A 338 1.50 21.21 1.55
CA ALA A 338 0.61 22.15 2.24
C ALA A 338 0.21 21.65 3.64
N LYS A 339 -0.57 22.47 4.36
CA LYS A 339 -1.31 22.04 5.54
C LYS A 339 -2.55 21.26 5.15
N LEU A 340 -2.67 20.06 5.73
CA LEU A 340 -3.76 19.14 5.46
C LEU A 340 -4.60 18.97 6.72
N LEU A 341 -5.91 19.09 6.56
CA LEU A 341 -6.89 19.01 7.65
C LEU A 341 -7.90 17.88 7.39
N TYR A 342 -8.35 17.25 8.45
CA TYR A 342 -9.62 16.52 8.45
C TYR A 342 -10.79 17.50 8.47
N GLU A 343 -11.99 17.00 8.19
CA GLU A 343 -13.24 17.80 8.20
C GLU A 343 -13.57 18.41 9.58
N ASP A 344 -13.06 17.83 10.67
CA ASP A 344 -13.27 18.28 12.04
C ASP A 344 -12.25 19.35 12.50
N GLU A 345 -11.53 19.97 11.56
CA GLU A 345 -10.48 20.97 11.80
C GLU A 345 -9.23 20.44 12.52
N SER A 346 -9.13 19.12 12.72
CA SER A 346 -7.91 18.49 13.18
C SER A 346 -6.91 18.30 12.03
N LEU A 347 -5.62 18.28 12.36
CA LEU A 347 -4.54 18.11 11.39
C LEU A 347 -4.54 16.68 10.85
N HIS A 348 -4.54 16.53 9.52
CA HIS A 348 -4.24 15.26 8.85
C HIS A 348 -2.76 14.92 9.04
N HIS A 349 -1.87 15.81 8.58
CA HIS A 349 -0.48 15.88 9.01
C HIS A 349 0.14 17.23 8.60
N ALA A 350 1.21 17.62 9.28
CA ALA A 350 2.00 18.81 8.97
C ALA A 350 3.40 18.42 8.46
N GLY A 351 3.44 17.59 7.41
CA GLY A 351 4.63 16.86 6.96
C GLY A 351 4.84 15.51 7.66
N LEU A 352 5.76 14.70 7.14
CA LEU A 352 6.11 13.37 7.64
C LEU A 352 7.48 13.39 8.31
N PHE A 353 7.68 12.54 9.31
CA PHE A 353 8.93 12.38 10.08
C PHE A 353 9.27 10.90 10.23
N PHE A 354 10.48 10.60 10.72
CA PHE A 354 10.90 9.24 11.02
C PHE A 354 11.23 9.10 12.50
N SER A 355 10.95 7.92 13.06
CA SER A 355 11.33 7.56 14.42
C SER A 355 11.98 6.18 14.40
N PRO A 356 13.07 5.94 15.15
CA PRO A 356 13.56 4.58 15.31
C PRO A 356 12.51 3.72 16.02
N LEU A 357 12.34 2.47 15.58
CA LEU A 357 11.41 1.51 16.20
C LEU A 357 11.92 1.00 17.56
N SER A 358 13.25 1.00 17.78
CA SER A 358 13.85 0.66 19.08
C SER A 358 15.15 1.43 19.30
N ASP A 359 15.48 1.72 20.56
CA ASP A 359 16.75 2.32 20.98
C ASP A 359 17.96 1.37 20.85
N THR A 360 17.74 0.12 20.41
CA THR A 360 18.81 -0.85 20.20
C THR A 360 19.31 -0.82 18.76
N VAL A 361 20.61 -0.52 18.61
CA VAL A 361 21.39 -0.36 17.37
C VAL A 361 21.29 -1.54 16.38
N ALA A 362 20.73 -2.68 16.79
CA ALA A 362 20.70 -3.91 16.00
C ALA A 362 19.61 -3.93 14.90
N ILE A 363 18.59 -3.07 14.96
CA ILE A 363 17.51 -3.04 13.97
C ILE A 363 17.40 -1.62 13.40
N HIS A 364 17.96 -1.39 12.21
CA HIS A 364 17.79 -0.15 11.45
C HIS A 364 16.38 -0.14 10.85
N HIS A 365 15.35 0.00 11.69
CA HIS A 365 13.96 0.14 11.26
C HIS A 365 13.42 1.50 11.71
N TRP A 366 13.01 2.30 10.74
CA TRP A 366 12.44 3.62 10.91
C TRP A 366 10.94 3.57 10.66
N GLU A 367 10.16 3.97 11.66
CA GLU A 367 8.72 4.18 11.52
C GLU A 367 8.45 5.55 10.90
N ILE A 368 7.49 5.62 9.98
CA ILE A 368 6.98 6.89 9.46
C ILE A 368 6.06 7.49 10.54
N LYS A 369 6.18 8.78 10.83
CA LYS A 369 5.34 9.52 11.76
C LYS A 369 4.70 10.70 11.05
N THR A 370 3.39 10.85 11.22
CA THR A 370 2.60 11.98 10.74
C THR A 370 2.69 13.12 11.76
N SER A 371 3.25 14.27 11.35
CA SER A 371 3.46 15.38 12.28
C SER A 371 2.13 15.97 12.75
N PHE A 372 1.93 16.02 14.07
CA PHE A 372 0.77 16.65 14.72
C PHE A 372 -0.61 16.10 14.33
N GLN A 373 -0.68 14.87 13.78
CA GLN A 373 -1.95 14.26 13.39
C GLN A 373 -2.97 14.23 14.54
N GLY A 374 -4.21 14.59 14.25
CA GLY A 374 -5.32 14.63 15.22
C GLY A 374 -5.28 15.82 16.19
N LEU A 375 -4.25 16.67 16.15
CA LEU A 375 -4.21 17.91 16.93
C LEU A 375 -4.95 19.03 16.19
N HIS A 376 -5.45 20.01 16.94
CA HIS A 376 -6.22 21.11 16.37
C HIS A 376 -5.38 21.99 15.42
N ARG A 377 -5.97 22.48 14.32
CA ARG A 377 -5.29 23.32 13.31
C ARG A 377 -4.60 24.57 13.87
N ASN A 378 -5.03 25.10 15.00
CA ASN A 378 -4.45 26.31 15.59
C ASN A 378 -3.19 26.05 16.43
N LEU A 379 -2.69 24.82 16.48
CA LEU A 379 -1.42 24.52 17.14
C LEU A 379 -0.30 25.42 16.58
N PRO A 380 0.35 26.28 17.39
CA PRO A 380 1.31 27.27 16.88
C PRO A 380 2.44 26.64 16.06
N ARG A 381 2.97 25.49 16.52
CA ARG A 381 4.03 24.76 15.80
C ARG A 381 3.62 24.23 14.43
N ALA A 382 2.33 23.97 14.21
CA ALA A 382 1.80 23.52 12.92
C ALA A 382 1.55 24.67 11.93
N ASN A 383 1.62 25.93 12.40
CA ASN A 383 1.40 27.14 11.61
C ASN A 383 2.71 27.86 11.26
N ILE A 384 3.83 27.12 11.28
CA ILE A 384 5.14 27.64 10.90
C ILE A 384 5.64 26.85 9.69
N ALA A 385 5.96 27.58 8.61
CA ALA A 385 6.63 27.04 7.44
C ALA A 385 8.01 26.51 7.85
N ARG A 386 8.33 25.26 7.48
CA ARG A 386 9.57 24.62 7.93
C ARG A 386 10.01 23.50 7.00
N GLN A 387 11.30 23.18 7.10
CA GLN A 387 11.82 21.95 6.51
C GLN A 387 11.25 20.73 7.23
N VAL A 388 10.96 19.69 6.46
CA VAL A 388 10.53 18.38 6.95
C VAL A 388 11.27 17.31 6.16
N PRO A 389 11.48 16.10 6.72
CA PRO A 389 12.27 15.09 6.02
C PRO A 389 11.52 14.48 4.83
N ALA A 390 10.18 14.44 4.87
CA ALA A 390 9.39 13.98 3.74
C ALA A 390 7.99 14.65 3.70
N ILE A 391 7.39 14.63 2.50
CA ILE A 391 6.04 15.12 2.21
C ILE A 391 5.18 13.96 1.71
N GLY A 392 3.98 13.83 2.27
CA GLY A 392 2.99 12.83 1.84
C GLY A 392 2.45 13.12 0.43
N THR A 393 1.97 12.08 -0.25
CA THR A 393 1.58 12.20 -1.67
C THR A 393 0.24 12.88 -1.93
N ASP A 394 -0.52 13.23 -0.89
CA ASP A 394 -1.83 13.86 -1.05
C ASP A 394 -1.76 15.30 -1.57
N CYS A 395 -0.67 16.01 -1.28
CA CYS A 395 -0.40 17.36 -1.74
C CYS A 395 1.12 17.52 -1.88
N PHE A 396 1.63 17.26 -3.08
CA PHE A 396 3.06 17.07 -3.33
C PHE A 396 3.48 17.80 -4.59
N MET A 397 4.25 18.89 -4.45
CA MET A 397 4.74 19.67 -5.59
C MET A 397 6.25 19.53 -5.75
N VAL A 398 6.67 19.23 -6.98
CA VAL A 398 8.08 19.03 -7.35
C VAL A 398 8.35 19.55 -8.75
N ALA A 399 9.52 20.14 -9.00
CA ALA A 399 9.92 20.51 -10.35
C ALA A 399 10.11 19.26 -11.22
N GLN A 400 9.58 19.30 -12.44
CA GLN A 400 9.69 18.21 -13.41
C GLN A 400 11.16 17.82 -13.65
N LYS A 401 12.05 18.82 -13.74
CA LYS A 401 13.50 18.59 -13.88
C LYS A 401 14.08 17.83 -12.69
N ARG A 402 13.70 18.18 -11.45
CA ARG A 402 14.15 17.49 -10.22
C ARG A 402 13.63 16.06 -10.16
N TYR A 403 12.37 15.84 -10.53
CA TYR A 403 11.80 14.49 -10.65
C TYR A 403 12.57 13.63 -11.66
N GLN A 404 12.94 14.21 -12.81
CA GLN A 404 13.76 13.54 -13.83
C GLN A 404 15.18 13.25 -13.34
N GLU A 405 15.83 14.22 -12.68
CA GLU A 405 17.17 14.10 -12.08
C GLU A 405 17.22 12.98 -11.04
N ALA A 406 16.23 12.89 -10.15
CA ALA A 406 16.15 11.82 -9.15
C ALA A 406 15.89 10.43 -9.78
N GLY A 407 15.31 10.39 -10.98
CA GLY A 407 14.91 9.18 -11.67
C GLY A 407 13.62 8.56 -11.12
N ARG A 408 13.23 7.43 -11.69
CA ARG A 408 12.05 6.66 -11.24
C ARG A 408 12.43 5.79 -10.06
N SER A 409 11.52 5.64 -9.10
CA SER A 409 11.64 4.58 -8.09
C SER A 409 11.76 3.24 -8.80
N LYS A 410 12.73 2.44 -8.39
CA LYS A 410 12.85 1.03 -8.80
C LYS A 410 12.05 0.11 -7.87
N THR A 411 11.60 0.67 -6.75
CA THR A 411 10.93 -0.02 -5.66
C THR A 411 9.42 0.21 -5.75
N LEU A 412 8.62 -0.82 -5.52
CA LEU A 412 7.19 -0.66 -5.33
C LEU A 412 6.85 -0.70 -3.85
N TYR A 413 6.41 0.42 -3.30
CA TYR A 413 5.90 0.46 -1.94
C TYR A 413 4.47 -0.07 -1.87
N CYS A 414 4.06 -0.56 -0.70
CA CYS A 414 2.71 -1.11 -0.49
C CYS A 414 1.73 -0.08 0.07
N THR A 415 2.16 1.17 0.22
CA THR A 415 1.42 2.30 0.76
C THR A 415 1.54 3.48 -0.20
N ASP A 416 0.49 4.27 -0.38
CA ASP A 416 0.46 5.40 -1.33
C ASP A 416 1.57 6.44 -1.06
N GLU A 417 1.91 6.66 0.21
CA GLU A 417 2.96 7.61 0.63
C GLU A 417 4.38 7.16 0.30
N GLY A 418 4.61 5.85 0.14
CA GLY A 418 5.95 5.27 0.06
C GLY A 418 6.78 5.81 -1.12
N ASP A 419 6.17 5.97 -2.29
CA ASP A 419 6.84 6.56 -3.46
C ASP A 419 7.21 8.03 -3.25
N GLY A 420 6.37 8.78 -2.53
CA GLY A 420 6.62 10.18 -2.23
C GLY A 420 7.80 10.33 -1.28
N ILE A 421 7.85 9.47 -0.26
CA ILE A 421 8.95 9.42 0.71
C ILE A 421 10.26 9.01 0.02
N ASP A 422 10.24 7.96 -0.80
CA ASP A 422 11.39 7.52 -1.59
C ASP A 422 11.94 8.65 -2.49
N LEU A 423 11.04 9.37 -3.18
CA LEU A 423 11.44 10.51 -3.99
C LEU A 423 12.05 11.63 -3.15
N CYS A 424 11.51 11.92 -1.95
CA CYS A 424 12.10 12.89 -1.04
C CYS A 424 13.54 12.48 -0.68
N LEU A 425 13.74 11.24 -0.22
CA LEU A 425 15.05 10.73 0.19
C LEU A 425 16.08 10.75 -0.96
N ARG A 426 15.67 10.38 -2.18
CA ARG A 426 16.56 10.49 -3.36
C ARG A 426 16.89 11.94 -3.71
N LEU A 427 15.92 12.85 -3.66
CA LEU A 427 16.17 14.28 -3.89
C LEU A 427 17.09 14.88 -2.81
N GLN A 428 17.01 14.38 -1.59
CA GLN A 428 17.92 14.75 -0.51
C GLN A 428 19.36 14.34 -0.84
N THR A 429 19.59 13.14 -1.41
CA THR A 429 20.96 12.76 -1.87
C THR A 429 21.50 13.66 -2.98
N LEU A 430 20.62 14.40 -3.66
CA LEU A 430 20.98 15.40 -4.67
C LEU A 430 21.12 16.83 -4.09
N GLY A 431 21.02 16.98 -2.76
CA GLY A 431 21.20 18.26 -2.06
C GLY A 431 19.93 19.12 -1.97
N TYR A 432 18.75 18.58 -2.26
CA TYR A 432 17.49 19.30 -2.13
C TYR A 432 16.88 19.14 -0.72
N THR A 433 16.04 20.10 -0.31
CA THR A 433 15.35 20.12 1.01
C THR A 433 13.84 20.13 0.83
N HIS A 434 13.07 19.46 1.69
CA HIS A 434 11.61 19.43 1.56
C HIS A 434 10.96 20.37 2.56
N TRP A 435 9.86 21.00 2.15
CA TRP A 435 9.22 22.05 2.91
C TRP A 435 7.73 21.79 3.10
N TYR A 436 7.27 22.07 4.31
CA TYR A 436 5.88 22.18 4.68
C TYR A 436 5.50 23.66 4.74
N TYR A 437 4.42 24.03 4.03
CA TYR A 437 3.95 25.41 3.92
C TYR A 437 2.50 25.55 4.44
N PRO A 438 2.29 26.10 5.65
CA PRO A 438 0.99 26.08 6.31
C PRO A 438 0.00 27.15 5.86
N ASP A 439 0.44 28.15 5.10
CA ASP A 439 -0.43 29.25 4.63
C ASP A 439 -1.37 28.76 3.53
N VAL A 440 -1.05 27.61 2.91
CA VAL A 440 -1.94 26.88 2.00
C VAL A 440 -2.56 25.72 2.77
N VAL A 441 -3.89 25.66 2.75
CA VAL A 441 -4.67 24.67 3.51
C VAL A 441 -5.60 23.90 2.58
N LEU A 442 -5.65 22.58 2.73
CA LEU A 442 -6.59 21.70 2.05
C LEU A 442 -7.28 20.78 3.06
N TYR A 443 -8.57 20.52 2.85
CA TYR A 443 -9.33 19.50 3.58
C TYR A 443 -9.24 18.16 2.87
N TYR A 444 -9.05 17.10 3.66
CA TYR A 444 -9.19 15.72 3.26
C TYR A 444 -10.63 15.27 3.52
N LEU A 445 -11.39 15.04 2.44
CA LEU A 445 -12.76 14.57 2.49
C LEU A 445 -12.81 13.12 2.00
N ASN A 446 -12.71 12.21 2.96
CA ASN A 446 -12.93 10.80 2.71
C ASN A 446 -13.74 10.19 3.85
N ASP A 447 -15.00 9.86 3.56
CA ASP A 447 -15.93 9.18 4.47
C ASP A 447 -15.45 7.78 4.86
N GLN A 448 -14.48 7.23 4.13
CA GLN A 448 -13.82 5.97 4.44
C GLN A 448 -12.34 6.22 4.72
N ILE A 449 -11.99 6.42 5.99
CA ILE A 449 -10.61 6.18 6.44
C ILE A 449 -10.31 4.73 6.06
N LYS A 450 -9.68 4.48 4.90
CA LYS A 450 -9.13 3.18 4.58
C LYS A 450 -8.01 2.99 5.59
N PRO A 451 -8.16 2.11 6.60
CA PRO A 451 -7.07 1.90 7.53
C PRO A 451 -5.91 1.38 6.68
N ILE A 452 -4.78 2.09 6.71
CA ILE A 452 -3.54 1.56 6.14
C ILE A 452 -3.37 0.18 6.77
N GLN A 453 -3.35 -0.86 5.93
CA GLN A 453 -3.20 -2.21 6.43
C GLN A 453 -1.87 -2.27 7.19
N PRO A 454 -1.86 -2.67 8.47
CA PRO A 454 -0.66 -2.53 9.29
C PRO A 454 0.58 -3.22 8.69
N ASN A 455 0.40 -4.39 8.09
CA ASN A 455 1.48 -5.12 7.43
C ASN A 455 2.03 -4.42 6.18
N HIS A 456 1.20 -3.67 5.46
CA HIS A 456 1.65 -2.84 4.33
C HIS A 456 2.55 -1.71 4.80
N ARG A 457 2.15 -1.04 5.88
CA ARG A 457 2.97 0.01 6.51
C ARG A 457 4.29 -0.54 7.00
N THR A 458 4.27 -1.62 7.79
CA THR A 458 5.49 -2.24 8.31
C THR A 458 6.43 -2.69 7.17
N TYR A 459 5.89 -3.24 6.08
CA TYR A 459 6.70 -3.60 4.92
C TYR A 459 7.32 -2.36 4.23
N THR A 460 6.54 -1.30 4.00
CA THR A 460 7.04 -0.04 3.44
C THR A 460 8.15 0.56 4.32
N GLU A 461 7.92 0.67 5.63
CA GLU A 461 8.88 1.20 6.61
C GLU A 461 10.16 0.37 6.64
N TRP A 462 10.04 -0.96 6.62
CA TRP A 462 11.19 -1.87 6.52
C TRP A 462 11.99 -1.60 5.24
N LEU A 463 11.31 -1.53 4.09
CA LEU A 463 11.97 -1.37 2.79
C LEU A 463 12.65 -0.01 2.64
N LEU A 464 12.00 1.07 3.09
CA LEU A 464 12.61 2.39 3.19
C LEU A 464 13.85 2.36 4.08
N SER A 465 13.78 1.68 5.21
CA SER A 465 14.91 1.58 6.13
C SER A 465 16.06 0.78 5.54
N GLN A 466 15.80 -0.30 4.81
CA GLN A 466 16.85 -1.06 4.12
C GLN A 466 17.50 -0.23 3.00
N THR A 467 16.74 0.63 2.35
CA THR A 467 17.21 1.39 1.18
C THR A 467 17.90 2.70 1.57
N PHE A 468 17.42 3.38 2.62
CA PHE A 468 17.78 4.77 2.94
C PHE A 468 18.11 5.00 4.42
N ALA A 469 18.54 3.99 5.17
CA ALA A 469 18.85 4.16 6.60
C ALA A 469 19.81 5.32 6.89
N HIS A 470 20.82 5.52 6.05
CA HIS A 470 21.80 6.58 6.23
C HIS A 470 21.22 7.97 5.95
N GLU A 471 20.45 8.11 4.88
CA GLU A 471 19.77 9.34 4.47
C GLU A 471 18.73 9.75 5.50
N ILE A 472 17.95 8.79 6.01
CA ILE A 472 16.97 9.01 7.08
C ILE A 472 17.68 9.46 8.36
N ALA A 473 18.76 8.79 8.78
CA ALA A 473 19.52 9.22 9.96
C ALA A 473 20.08 10.64 9.80
N THR A 474 20.62 10.95 8.62
CA THR A 474 21.20 12.26 8.30
C THR A 474 20.15 13.37 8.30
N VAL A 475 18.99 13.15 7.68
CA VAL A 475 17.93 14.17 7.64
C VAL A 475 17.36 14.43 9.02
N MET A 476 17.17 13.37 9.81
CA MET A 476 16.64 13.51 11.16
C MET A 476 17.62 14.26 12.06
N HIS A 477 18.92 13.97 11.96
CA HIS A 477 19.95 14.72 12.70
C HIS A 477 20.01 16.21 12.32
N ASN A 478 19.87 16.52 11.03
CA ASN A 478 19.91 17.91 10.55
C ASN A 478 18.66 18.73 10.92
N LEU A 479 17.53 18.06 11.14
CA LEU A 479 16.24 18.69 11.47
C LEU A 479 15.95 18.70 12.97
N GLU A 480 16.67 17.91 13.77
CA GLU A 480 16.66 18.06 15.21
C GLU A 480 17.14 19.48 15.55
N PRO A 481 16.38 20.25 16.34
CA PRO A 481 16.89 21.52 16.82
C PRO A 481 18.17 21.20 17.57
N THR A 482 19.29 21.79 17.15
CA THR A 482 20.49 21.85 17.97
C THR A 482 20.05 22.36 19.33
N SER A 483 20.03 21.47 20.31
CA SER A 483 19.69 21.79 21.69
C SER A 483 20.69 22.83 22.17
N THR A 484 20.35 24.10 21.96
CA THR A 484 21.06 25.24 22.50
C THR A 484 20.25 25.67 23.72
N THR A 485 20.79 25.21 24.86
CA THR A 485 20.89 25.91 26.14
C THR A 485 20.28 27.30 26.22
#